data_AF-A0A356X842-F1
#
_entry.id   AF-A0A356X842-F1
#
_cell.length_a   1.000
_cell.length_b   1.000
_cell.length_c   1.000
_cell.angle_alpha   90.00
_cell.angle_beta   90.00
_cell.angle_gamma   90.00
#
_symmetry.space_group_name_H-M   'P 1'
#
loop_
_entity.id
_entity.type
_entity.pdbx_description
1 polymer ?
#
loop_
_entity_poly.entity_id
_entity_poly.type
_entity_poly.pdbx_seq_one_letter_code
_entity_poly.pdbx_strand_id
1 'polypeptide(L)' 'TYSEQVMADIEEAHRIGVQGVPFFYINNKYGLSGAQPVDVFVDTLQQIEAEAKQAAS' A
#
# COMPACT_ATOMS: atom_id res chain seq x y z
N THR A 1 -3.71 14.19 -21.05
CA THR A 1 -4.47 15.09 -20.14
C THR A 1 -4.46 14.51 -18.74
N TYR A 2 -4.90 15.22 -17.69
CA TYR A 2 -5.00 14.61 -16.35
C TYR A 2 -5.92 13.38 -16.32
N SER A 3 -6.89 13.29 -17.23
CA SER A 3 -7.82 12.16 -17.33
C SER A 3 -7.13 10.82 -17.61
N GLU A 4 -6.10 10.80 -18.47
CA GLU A 4 -5.38 9.56 -18.81
C GLU A 4 -4.58 9.03 -17.60
N GLN A 5 -3.94 9.94 -16.86
CA GLN A 5 -3.20 9.60 -15.64
C GLN A 5 -4.13 9.05 -14.57
N VAL A 6 -5.29 9.69 -14.35
CA VAL A 6 -6.30 9.21 -13.40
C VAL A 6 -6.80 7.81 -13.76
N MET A 7 -7.02 7.52 -15.04
CA MET A 7 -7.45 6.18 -15.46
C MET A 7 -6.36 5.13 -15.29
N ALA A 8 -5.11 5.47 -15.60
CA ALA A 8 -3.97 4.58 -15.39
C ALA A 8 -3.81 4.20 -13.90
N ASP A 9 -3.97 5.16 -12.99
CA ASP A 9 -3.89 4.93 -11.55
C ASP A 9 -5.02 3.99 -11.06
N ILE A 10 -6.24 4.16 -11.58
CA ILE A 10 -7.39 3.29 -11.24
C ILE A 10 -7.18 1.86 -11.77
N GLU A 11 -6.69 1.72 -13.01
CA GLU A 11 -6.37 0.42 -13.58
C GLU A 11 -5.28 -0.30 -12.76
N GLU A 12 -4.25 0.44 -12.32
CA GLU A 12 -3.22 -0.11 -11.45
C GLU A 12 -3.78 -0.59 -10.11
N ALA A 13 -4.63 0.21 -9.47
CA ALA A 13 -5.30 -0.16 -8.23
C ALA A 13 -6.12 -1.45 -8.40
N HIS A 14 -6.87 -1.60 -9.49
CA HIS A 14 -7.60 -2.83 -9.77
C HIS A 14 -6.68 -4.03 -10.01
N ARG A 15 -5.56 -3.86 -10.72
CA ARG A 15 -4.59 -4.95 -10.96
C ARG A 15 -4.00 -5.50 -9.67
N ILE A 16 -3.77 -4.64 -8.66
CA ILE A 16 -3.27 -5.07 -7.35
C ILE A 16 -4.39 -5.48 -6.38
N GLY A 17 -5.64 -5.56 -6.86
CA GLY A 17 -6.78 -6.09 -6.11
C GLY A 17 -7.50 -5.09 -5.20
N VAL A 18 -7.28 -3.78 -5.37
CA VAL A 18 -8.04 -2.75 -4.63
C VAL A 18 -9.49 -2.78 -5.08
N GLN A 19 -10.40 -2.92 -4.12
CA GLN A 19 -11.86 -2.95 -4.35
C GLN A 19 -12.60 -1.76 -3.72
N GLY A 20 -11.90 -0.93 -2.95
CA GLY A 20 -12.49 0.18 -2.22
C GLY A 20 -11.44 1.12 -1.65
N VAL A 21 -11.88 2.31 -1.26
CA VAL A 21 -11.03 3.38 -0.74
C VAL A 21 -11.46 3.80 0.68
N PRO A 22 -10.54 4.32 1.52
CA PRO A 22 -9.10 4.49 1.26
C PRO A 22 -8.35 3.15 1.26
N PHE A 23 -7.27 3.06 0.49
CA PHE A 23 -6.37 1.89 0.44
C PHE A 23 -4.92 2.38 0.42
N PHE A 24 -4.04 1.71 1.15
CA PHE A 24 -2.61 2.01 1.19
C PHE A 24 -1.83 0.78 0.73
N TYR A 25 -0.99 0.96 -0.29
CA TYR A 25 -0.08 -0.08 -0.77
C TYR A 25 1.36 0.32 -0.42
N ILE A 26 1.96 -0.37 0.53
CA ILE A 26 3.24 0.00 1.13
C ILE A 26 4.31 -1.02 0.70
N ASN A 27 5.45 -0.50 0.25
CA ASN A 27 6.61 -1.29 -0.17
C ASN A 27 6.27 -2.38 -1.22
N ASN A 28 5.31 -2.11 -2.09
CA ASN A 28 4.79 -3.04 -3.10
C ASN A 28 4.46 -4.45 -2.58
N LYS A 29 4.08 -4.56 -1.30
CA LYS A 29 3.89 -5.84 -0.62
C LYS A 29 2.74 -5.82 0.39
N TYR A 30 2.57 -4.71 1.12
CA TYR A 30 1.58 -4.61 2.20
C TYR A 30 0.39 -3.79 1.74
N GLY A 31 -0.80 -4.36 1.81
CA GLY A 31 -2.06 -3.66 1.56
C GLY A 31 -2.81 -3.39 2.85
N LEU A 32 -3.14 -2.13 3.14
CA LEU A 32 -4.05 -1.74 4.22
C LEU A 32 -5.33 -1.17 3.60
N SER A 33 -6.44 -1.87 3.80
CA SER A 33 -7.76 -1.47 3.27
C SER A 33 -8.59 -0.74 4.33
N GLY A 34 -9.20 0.38 3.94
CA GLY A 34 -10.02 1.21 4.80
C GLY A 34 -9.23 2.16 5.71
N ALA A 35 -9.97 2.97 6.46
CA ALA A 35 -9.41 3.92 7.42
C ALA A 35 -8.96 3.17 8.69
N GLN A 36 -7.82 2.50 8.61
CA GLN A 36 -7.26 1.73 9.71
C GLN A 36 -6.82 2.64 10.89
N PRO A 37 -6.82 2.12 12.13
CA PRO A 37 -6.22 2.82 13.27
C PRO A 37 -4.73 3.12 13.06
N VAL A 38 -4.23 4.18 13.68
CA VAL A 38 -2.81 4.59 13.58
C VAL A 38 -1.86 3.47 13.99
N ASP A 39 -2.20 2.71 15.04
CA ASP A 39 -1.35 1.63 15.55
C ASP A 39 -1.08 0.55 14.47
N VAL A 40 -2.07 0.26 13.61
CA VAL A 40 -1.91 -0.70 12.49
C VAL A 40 -0.87 -0.22 11.48
N PHE A 41 -0.84 1.09 11.20
CA PHE A 41 0.20 1.67 10.33
C PHE A 41 1.58 1.58 10.98
N VAL A 42 1.68 1.89 12.27
CA VAL A 42 2.94 1.84 13.01
C VAL A 42 3.51 0.41 12.99
N ASP A 43 2.69 -0.59 13.33
CA ASP A 43 3.08 -2.00 13.35
C ASP A 43 3.53 -2.47 11.95
N THR A 44 2.79 -2.09 10.91
CA THR A 44 3.14 -2.44 9.51
C THR A 44 4.49 -1.87 9.11
N LEU A 45 4.76 -0.61 9.44
CA LEU A 45 6.04 0.04 9.11
C LEU A 45 7.20 -0.56 9.91
N GLN A 46 7.00 -0.90 11.18
CA GLN A 46 8.00 -1.60 12.00
C GLN A 46 8.33 -2.98 11.43
N GLN A 47 7.32 -3.72 10.97
CA GLN A 47 7.53 -5.01 10.30
C GLN A 47 8.37 -4.84 9.02
N ILE A 48 8.03 -3.86 8.18
CA ILE A 48 8.78 -3.57 6.95
C ILE A 48 10.24 -3.24 7.25
N GLU A 49 10.50 -2.43 8.29
CA GLU A 49 11.84 -2.08 8.72
C GLU A 49 12.63 -3.31 9.21
N ALA A 50 12.01 -4.17 10.01
CA ALA A 50 12.64 -5.40 10.51
C ALA A 50 13.01 -6.35 9.37
N GLU A 51 12.12 -6.54 8.40
CA GLU A 51 12.39 -7.37 7.22
C GLU A 51 13.50 -6.79 6.34
N ALA A 52 13.54 -5.47 6.15
CA ALA A 52 14.60 -4.80 5.40
C ALA A 52 15.98 -4.99 6.05
N LYS A 53 16.05 -4.95 7.39
CA LYS A 53 17.30 -5.22 8.14
C LYS A 53 17.76 -6.68 8.00
N GLN A 54 16.83 -7.63 8.01
CA GLN A 54 17.13 -9.04 7.82
C GLN A 54 17.66 -9.34 6.42
N ALA A 55 17.07 -8.73 5.38
CA ALA A 55 17.51 -8.94 4.00
C ALA A 55 18.90 -8.34 3.68
N ALA A 56 19.38 -7.42 4.51
CA ALA A 56 20.68 -6.78 4.37
C ALA A 56 21.83 -7.50 5.11
N SER A 57 21.54 -8.61 5.80
CA SER A 57 22.50 -9.44 6.55
C SER A 57 22.76 -10.76 5.82
#